data_AF-A0A8D3CCX0-F1
#
_entry.id   AF-A0A8D3CCX0-F1
#
_cell.length_a   1.000
_cell.length_b   1.000
_cell.length_c   1.000
_cell.angle_alpha   90.00
_cell.angle_beta   90.00
_cell.angle_gamma   90.00
#
_symmetry.space_group_name_H-M   'P 1'
#
loop_
_entity.id
_entity.type
_entity.pdbx_description
1 polymer ?
#
loop_
_entity_poly.entity_id
_entity_poly.type
_entity_poly.pdbx_seq_one_letter_code
_entity_poly.pdbx_strand_id
1 'polypeptide(L)'
;MNVSSYPLHRSTVKDANKQHVRCQKCLEMGHWTYECTGKRKYVHRPSRTVEMKKKLKENEEKPSRCLHLFFGPDIQPWVRWMIRLKVREFGSTTEEQ
;
A
#
# COMPACT_ATOMS: atom_id res chain seq x y z
N MET A 1 -21.64 22.17 -21.64
CA MET A 1 -20.19 21.91 -21.77
C MET A 1 -19.47 22.85 -20.82
N ASN A 2 -19.24 22.44 -19.57
CA ASN A 2 -18.62 23.29 -18.55
C ASN A 2 -17.17 22.86 -18.36
N VAL A 3 -16.25 23.68 -18.86
CA VAL A 3 -14.81 23.51 -18.65
C VAL A 3 -14.49 24.19 -17.32
N SER A 4 -14.50 23.41 -16.24
CA SER A 4 -14.16 23.90 -14.90
C SER A 4 -12.78 24.58 -14.93
N SER A 5 -12.79 25.86 -14.57
CA SER A 5 -11.63 26.74 -14.44
C SER A 5 -10.69 26.19 -13.36
N TYR A 6 -9.57 25.57 -13.77
CA TYR A 6 -8.54 25.15 -12.83
C TYR A 6 -7.59 26.32 -12.57
N PRO A 7 -7.42 26.78 -11.32
CA PRO A 7 -6.54 27.89 -11.00
C PRO A 7 -5.08 27.50 -11.23
N LEU A 8 -4.42 28.21 -12.15
CA LEU A 8 -2.98 28.07 -12.38
C LEU A 8 -2.23 28.74 -11.23
N HIS A 9 -1.90 27.94 -10.21
CA HIS A 9 -1.07 28.36 -9.09
C HIS A 9 0.35 28.69 -9.59
N ARG A 10 0.65 29.98 -9.75
CA ARG A 10 1.96 30.48 -10.19
C ARG A 10 2.80 30.85 -8.97
N SER A 11 3.56 29.90 -8.46
CA SER A 11 4.54 30.15 -7.39
C SER A 11 5.91 30.48 -7.99
N THR A 12 6.35 31.71 -7.76
CA THR A 12 7.71 32.18 -8.03
C THR A 12 8.67 31.63 -6.98
N VAL A 13 9.26 30.46 -7.25
CA VAL A 13 10.35 29.86 -6.45
C VAL A 13 11.51 29.53 -7.37
N LYS A 14 12.17 30.54 -7.92
CA LYS A 14 13.10 30.32 -9.05
C LYS A 14 14.49 29.84 -8.64
N ASP A 15 15.00 30.21 -7.46
CA ASP A 15 16.44 30.00 -7.19
C ASP A 15 16.77 29.09 -5.98
N ALA A 16 15.90 29.00 -4.97
CA ALA A 16 16.10 28.06 -3.84
C ALA A 16 15.69 26.59 -4.16
N ASN A 17 15.00 26.35 -5.29
CA ASN A 17 14.31 25.08 -5.57
C ASN A 17 15.09 24.11 -6.47
N LYS A 18 16.27 24.47 -6.99
CA LYS A 18 17.05 23.58 -7.88
C LYS A 18 17.42 22.26 -7.19
N GLN A 19 17.67 22.29 -5.88
CA GLN A 19 17.93 21.10 -5.07
C GLN A 19 16.73 20.14 -4.98
N HIS A 20 15.49 20.65 -5.07
CA HIS A 20 14.26 19.88 -4.91
C HIS A 20 13.55 19.57 -6.24
N VAL A 21 14.00 20.11 -7.38
CA VAL A 21 13.45 19.71 -8.67
C VAL A 21 13.95 18.31 -9.07
N ARG A 22 12.99 17.40 -9.33
CA ARG A 22 13.21 16.08 -9.94
C ARG A 22 13.18 16.24 -11.47
N CYS A 23 14.23 15.84 -12.17
CA CYS A 23 14.22 15.81 -13.63
C CYS A 23 13.38 14.63 -14.15
N GLN A 24 12.42 14.90 -15.05
CA GLN A 24 11.55 13.84 -15.61
C GLN A 24 12.29 12.87 -16.55
N LYS A 25 13.44 13.25 -17.10
CA LYS A 25 14.23 12.43 -18.05
C LYS A 25 15.11 11.41 -17.35
N CYS A 26 15.89 11.83 -16.35
CA CYS A 26 16.86 10.96 -15.66
C CYS A 26 16.42 10.56 -14.24
N LEU A 27 15.38 11.20 -13.68
CA LEU A 27 14.87 11.01 -12.32
C LEU A 27 15.83 11.48 -11.20
N GLU A 28 16.86 12.24 -11.54
CA GLU A 28 17.80 12.83 -10.58
C GLU A 28 17.31 14.20 -10.08
N MET A 29 17.84 14.60 -8.92
CA MET A 29 17.60 15.91 -8.32
C MET A 29 18.64 16.92 -8.81
N GLY A 30 18.30 18.21 -8.84
CA GLY A 30 19.30 19.25 -9.02
C GLY A 30 19.17 20.08 -10.29
N HIS A 31 18.38 19.62 -11.28
CA HIS A 31 18.27 20.28 -12.58
C HIS A 31 16.88 20.17 -13.20
N TRP A 32 16.57 21.13 -14.06
CA TRP A 32 15.33 21.11 -14.84
C TRP A 32 15.48 20.23 -16.08
N THR A 33 14.36 19.71 -16.59
CA THR A 33 14.32 18.78 -17.73
C THR A 33 15.00 19.31 -19.01
N TYR A 34 15.11 20.64 -19.16
CA TYR A 34 15.78 21.28 -20.31
C TYR A 34 17.32 21.32 -20.19
N GLU A 35 17.88 21.37 -18.98
CA GLU A 35 19.33 21.32 -18.69
C GLU A 35 19.88 19.88 -18.68
N CYS A 36 19.01 18.87 -18.66
CA CYS A 36 19.40 17.46 -18.58
C CYS A 36 20.17 17.00 -19.83
N THR A 37 21.46 16.75 -19.66
CA THR A 37 22.37 16.16 -20.67
C THR A 37 22.36 14.62 -20.67
N GLY A 38 21.80 14.00 -19.63
CA GLY A 38 21.72 12.55 -19.48
C GLY A 38 20.77 11.87 -20.47
N LYS A 39 21.03 10.59 -20.75
CA LYS A 39 20.11 9.72 -21.52
C LYS A 39 18.86 9.44 -20.68
N ARG A 40 17.70 9.24 -21.33
CA ARG A 40 16.45 8.88 -20.63
C ARG A 40 16.62 7.54 -19.94
N LYS A 41 16.40 7.50 -18.62
CA LYS A 41 16.43 6.26 -17.85
C LYS A 41 15.08 5.56 -18.01
N TYR A 42 15.06 4.41 -18.68
CA TYR A 42 13.85 3.59 -18.71
C TYR A 42 13.71 2.85 -17.38
N VAL A 43 12.67 3.19 -16.62
CA VAL A 43 12.28 2.40 -15.45
C VAL A 43 11.24 1.39 -15.92
N HIS A 44 11.59 0.10 -15.82
CA HIS A 44 10.67 -0.96 -16.20
C HIS A 44 9.43 -0.93 -15.29
N ARG A 45 8.27 -0.65 -15.90
CA ARG A 45 6.97 -0.77 -15.23
C ARG A 45 6.45 -2.19 -15.45
N PRO A 46 6.26 -2.99 -14.38
CA PRO A 46 5.67 -4.31 -14.55
C PRO A 46 4.25 -4.19 -15.12
N SER A 47 3.88 -5.11 -16.00
CA SER A 47 2.51 -5.18 -16.48
C SER A 47 1.58 -5.57 -15.33
N ARG A 48 0.30 -5.19 -15.45
CA ARG A 48 -0.73 -5.55 -14.46
C ARG A 48 -0.76 -7.05 -14.20
N THR A 49 -0.56 -7.89 -15.22
CA THR A 49 -0.54 -9.36 -15.06
C THR A 49 0.68 -9.84 -14.28
N VAL A 50 1.85 -9.21 -14.45
CA VAL A 50 3.06 -9.51 -13.65
C VAL A 50 2.84 -9.10 -12.20
N GLU A 51 2.21 -7.95 -11.94
CA GLU A 51 1.87 -7.53 -10.59
C GLU A 51 0.88 -8.50 -9.92
N MET A 52 -0.18 -8.90 -10.63
CA MET A 52 -1.15 -9.86 -10.10
C MET A 52 -0.50 -11.20 -9.76
N LYS A 53 0.39 -11.72 -10.62
CA LYS A 53 1.16 -12.94 -10.34
C LYS A 53 2.03 -12.83 -9.10
N LYS A 54 2.67 -11.67 -8.86
CA LYS A 54 3.44 -11.42 -7.64
C LYS A 54 2.55 -11.42 -6.40
N LYS A 55 1.39 -10.77 -6.47
CA LYS A 55 0.41 -10.73 -5.38
C LYS A 55 -0.13 -12.12 -5.02
N LEU A 56 -0.43 -12.97 -6.02
CA LEU A 56 -0.91 -14.32 -5.77
C LEU A 56 0.12 -15.16 -5.01
N LYS A 57 1.38 -15.16 -5.48
CA LYS A 57 2.50 -15.83 -4.78
C LYS A 57 2.68 -15.30 -3.35
N GLU A 58 2.58 -13.99 -3.18
CA GLU A 58 2.71 -13.34 -1.89
C GLU A 58 1.60 -13.72 -0.88
N ASN A 59 0.38 -13.99 -1.37
CA ASN A 59 -0.74 -14.48 -0.56
C ASN A 59 -0.58 -15.96 -0.17
N GLU A 60 0.00 -16.78 -1.03
CA GLU A 60 0.30 -18.19 -0.74
C GLU A 60 1.38 -18.33 0.35
N GLU A 61 2.43 -17.50 0.28
CA GLU A 61 3.54 -17.53 1.24
C GLU A 61 3.19 -16.88 2.60
N LYS A 62 2.27 -15.91 2.60
CA LYS A 62 1.85 -15.17 3.80
C LYS A 62 0.34 -14.89 3.74
N PRO A 63 -0.51 -15.87 4.12
CA PRO A 63 -1.97 -15.74 4.04
C PRO A 63 -2.55 -14.63 4.96
N SER A 64 -1.73 -14.03 5.82
CA SER A 64 -2.13 -13.16 6.92
C SER A 64 -2.06 -11.65 6.65
N ARG A 65 -1.82 -11.19 5.42
CA ARG A 65 -1.73 -9.73 5.13
C ARG A 65 -2.98 -9.06 4.58
N CYS A 66 -4.07 -9.79 4.37
CA CYS A 66 -5.32 -9.22 3.85
C CYS A 66 -6.45 -9.08 4.89
N LEU A 67 -6.50 -9.86 5.96
CA LEU A 67 -7.60 -9.77 6.94
C LEU A 67 -7.58 -8.47 7.78
N HIS A 68 -6.42 -7.80 7.90
CA HIS A 68 -6.27 -6.63 8.78
C HIS A 68 -6.76 -5.30 8.16
N LEU A 69 -6.94 -5.23 6.83
CA LEU A 69 -7.44 -4.00 6.18
C LEU A 69 -8.96 -4.01 5.93
N PHE A 70 -9.65 -5.12 6.22
CA PHE A 70 -11.11 -5.19 6.22
C PHE A 70 -11.72 -5.39 7.60
N PHE A 71 -10.97 -5.92 8.57
CA PHE A 71 -11.33 -5.94 9.98
C PHE A 71 -10.18 -5.34 10.78
N GLY A 72 -10.29 -4.07 11.15
CA GLY A 72 -9.36 -3.44 12.09
C GLY A 72 -9.30 -4.17 13.44
N PRO A 73 -8.31 -3.88 14.30
CA PRO A 73 -8.02 -4.62 15.52
C PRO A 73 -9.01 -4.41 16.69
N ASP A 74 -10.27 -4.04 16.42
CA ASP A 74 -11.26 -3.68 17.44
C ASP A 74 -12.51 -4.59 17.44
N ILE A 75 -12.30 -5.87 17.14
CA ILE A 75 -13.32 -6.93 17.18
C ILE A 75 -12.68 -8.10 17.92
N GLN A 76 -13.08 -8.55 19.10
CA GLN A 76 -14.27 -8.31 19.91
C GLN A 76 -13.90 -8.91 21.29
N PRO A 77 -14.07 -8.19 22.41
CA PRO A 77 -14.03 -8.80 23.75
C PRO A 77 -15.00 -10.00 23.89
N TRP A 78 -16.05 -10.02 23.05
CA TRP A 78 -17.11 -11.03 23.05
C TRP A 78 -16.73 -12.35 22.38
N VAL A 79 -15.83 -12.36 21.38
CA VAL A 79 -15.35 -13.61 20.75
C VAL A 79 -14.51 -14.41 21.74
N ARG A 80 -13.67 -13.72 22.53
CA ARG A 80 -12.89 -14.33 23.60
C ARG A 80 -13.77 -14.82 24.76
N TRP A 81 -14.89 -14.16 25.03
CA TRP A 81 -15.89 -14.61 26.01
C TRP A 81 -16.69 -15.83 25.53
N MET A 82 -17.09 -15.89 24.25
CA MET A 82 -17.76 -17.07 23.67
C MET A 82 -16.88 -18.33 23.71
N ILE A 83 -15.59 -18.20 23.39
CA ILE A 83 -14.65 -19.34 23.48
C ILE A 83 -14.51 -19.80 24.94
N ARG A 84 -14.48 -18.87 25.90
CA ARG A 84 -14.39 -19.19 27.33
C ARG A 84 -15.68 -19.79 27.91
N LEU A 85 -16.86 -19.46 27.37
CA LEU A 85 -18.12 -20.12 27.75
C LEU A 85 -18.17 -21.57 27.27
N LYS A 86 -17.69 -21.87 26.05
CA LYS A 86 -17.78 -23.22 25.49
C LYS A 86 -16.86 -24.24 26.17
N VAL A 87 -15.79 -23.80 26.83
CA VAL A 87 -14.89 -24.67 27.62
C VAL A 87 -15.48 -25.05 29.00
N ARG A 88 -16.56 -24.38 29.45
CA ARG A 88 -17.19 -24.68 30.75
C ARG A 88 -18.31 -25.72 30.69
N GLU A 89 -18.77 -26.12 29.49
CA GLU A 89 -19.89 -27.07 29.33
C GLU A 89 -19.47 -28.50 28.95
N PHE A 90 -18.23 -28.75 28.51
CA PHE A 90 -17.79 -30.05 27.99
C PHE A 90 -16.70 -30.70 28.87
N GLY A 91 -17.03 -30.96 30.13
CA GLY A 91 -16.11 -31.59 31.08
C GLY A 91 -16.78 -32.39 32.18
N SER A 92 -17.51 -33.46 31.85
CA SER A 92 -17.71 -34.65 32.71
C SER A 92 -18.59 -35.70 32.01
N THR A 93 -18.02 -36.78 31.49
CA THR A 93 -18.51 -38.19 31.57
C THR A 93 -17.60 -39.09 30.73
N THR A 94 -16.59 -39.70 31.35
CA THR A 94 -16.08 -41.02 30.94
C THR A 94 -15.56 -41.73 32.19
N GLU A 95 -16.43 -42.47 32.87
CA GLU A 95 -16.03 -43.57 33.75
C GLU A 95 -17.14 -44.63 33.70
N GLU A 96 -17.00 -45.56 32.76
CA GLU A 96 -17.63 -46.88 32.85
C GLU A 96 -16.71 -47.91 32.19
N GLN A 97 -16.34 -48.91 33.00
CA GLN A 97 -15.58 -50.15 32.73
C GLN A 97 -14.05 -50.14 32.94
#